data_AF-A0A963M8G8-F1
#
_entry.id   AF-A0A963M8G8-F1
#
_cell.length_a   1.000
_cell.length_b   1.000
_cell.length_c   1.000
_cell.angle_alpha   90.00
_cell.angle_beta   90.00
_cell.angle_gamma   90.00
#
_symmetry.space_group_name_H-M   'P 1'
#
loop_
_entity.id
_entity.type
_entity.pdbx_description
1 polymer ?
#
loop_
_entity_poly.entity_id
_entity_poly.type
_entity_poly.pdbx_seq_one_letter_code
_entity_poly.pdbx_strand_id
1 'polypeptide(L)' 'MKSLKSLALTALLSFAAAGAWASDAADEFIRAIKQDSGSGMTALLRQGVDPNTRDPRGVPGLYLALQEGSLDAAKAILA' A
#
# COMPACT_ATOMS: atom_id res chain seq x y z
N MET A 1 31.33 14.89 -23.10
CA MET A 1 31.17 14.91 -21.61
C MET A 1 29.92 15.63 -21.11
N LYS A 2 29.28 16.54 -21.87
CA LYS A 2 28.09 17.30 -21.41
C LYS A 2 26.77 16.50 -21.50
N SER A 3 26.62 15.62 -22.50
CA SER A 3 25.43 14.79 -22.70
C SER A 3 25.28 13.62 -21.72
N LEU A 4 26.38 13.13 -21.13
CA LEU A 4 26.36 12.02 -20.18
C LEU A 4 25.79 12.45 -18.81
N LYS A 5 26.00 13.71 -18.42
CA LYS A 5 25.42 14.29 -17.19
C LYS A 5 23.91 14.49 -17.31
N SER A 6 23.43 14.84 -18.50
CA SER A 6 22.00 15.03 -18.78
C SER A 6 21.21 13.73 -18.73
N LEU A 7 21.80 12.61 -19.20
CA LEU A 7 21.18 11.28 -19.09
C LEU A 7 21.13 10.76 -17.65
N ALA A 8 22.19 11.02 -16.88
CA ALA A 8 22.22 10.65 -15.46
C ALA A 8 21.20 11.44 -14.62
N LEU A 9 20.94 12.70 -14.98
CA LEU A 9 19.97 13.56 -14.28
C LEU A 9 18.52 13.14 -14.52
N THR A 10 18.16 12.72 -15.74
CA THR A 10 16.83 12.19 -16.04
C THR A 10 16.58 10.83 -15.38
N ALA A 11 17.58 9.95 -15.33
CA ALA A 11 17.46 8.66 -14.63
C ALA A 11 17.25 8.83 -13.12
N LEU A 12 17.87 9.84 -12.50
CA LEU A 12 17.70 10.14 -11.07
C LEU A 12 16.29 10.67 -10.74
N LEU A 13 15.71 11.47 -11.62
CA LEU A 13 14.37 12.05 -11.45
C LEU A 13 13.25 10.99 -11.56
N SER A 14 13.42 9.97 -12.42
CA SER A 14 12.47 8.87 -12.53
C SER A 14 12.46 7.98 -11.28
N PHE A 15 13.57 7.85 -10.56
CA PHE A 15 13.64 7.00 -9.37
C PHE A 15 13.02 7.66 -8.12
N ALA A 16 13.04 9.01 -8.04
CA ALA A 16 12.40 9.73 -6.94
C ALA A 16 10.86 9.62 -6.94
N ALA A 17 10.23 9.34 -8.09
CA ALA A 17 8.78 9.20 -8.20
C ALA A 17 8.22 7.88 -7.64
N ALA A 18 9.07 6.86 -7.46
CA ALA A 18 8.64 5.54 -6.97
C ALA A 18 8.29 5.53 -5.47
N GLY A 19 8.76 6.52 -4.69
CA GLY A 19 8.52 6.59 -3.25
C GLY A 19 7.14 7.08 -2.84
N ALA A 20 6.44 7.83 -3.70
CA ALA A 20 5.15 8.45 -3.36
C ALA A 20 3.97 7.46 -3.37
N TRP A 21 4.10 6.33 -4.07
CA TRP A 21 3.02 5.35 -4.20
C TRP A 21 2.86 4.48 -2.96
N ALA A 22 3.94 4.27 -2.20
CA ALA A 22 3.92 3.42 -1.01
C ALA A 22 3.10 4.03 0.14
N SER A 23 3.13 5.35 0.30
CA SER A 23 2.29 6.05 1.28
C SER A 23 0.81 5.98 0.92
N ASP A 24 0.48 6.11 -0.36
CA ASP A 24 -0.91 6.09 -0.82
C ASP A 24 -1.54 4.70 -0.66
N ALA A 25 -0.80 3.65 -1.04
CA ALA A 25 -1.27 2.27 -0.93
C ALA A 25 -1.51 1.82 0.53
N ALA A 26 -0.66 2.24 1.47
CA ALA A 26 -0.87 1.93 2.89
C ALA A 26 -2.11 2.64 3.45
N ASP A 27 -2.29 3.91 3.10
CA ASP A 27 -3.48 4.68 3.51
C ASP A 27 -4.77 4.11 2.89
N GLU A 28 -4.73 3.67 1.63
CA GLU A 28 -5.84 2.96 0.98
C GLU A 28 -6.11 1.60 1.63
N PHE A 29 -5.07 0.86 2.02
CA PHE A 29 -5.21 -0.41 2.72
C PHE A 29 -5.92 -0.24 4.07
N ILE A 30 -5.51 0.75 4.87
CA ILE A 30 -6.17 1.08 6.14
C ILE A 30 -7.60 1.60 5.89
N ARG A 31 -7.82 2.36 4.83
CA ARG A 31 -9.16 2.85 4.46
C ARG A 31 -10.10 1.71 4.09
N ALA A 32 -9.63 0.73 3.31
CA ALA A 32 -10.39 -0.45 2.94
C ALA A 32 -10.79 -1.27 4.17
N ILE A 33 -9.91 -1.37 5.19
CA ILE A 33 -10.25 -1.95 6.49
C ILE A 33 -11.38 -1.17 7.15
N LYS A 34 -11.23 0.15 7.33
CA LYS A 34 -12.24 1.00 7.99
C LYS A 34 -13.61 0.99 7.31
N GLN A 35 -13.65 0.68 6.02
CA GLN A 35 -14.86 0.58 5.21
C GLN A 35 -15.42 -0.85 5.12
N ASP A 36 -14.75 -1.84 5.73
CA ASP A 36 -15.01 -3.28 5.56
C ASP A 36 -15.12 -3.71 4.08
N SER A 37 -14.29 -3.11 3.23
CA SER A 37 -14.35 -3.34 1.78
C SER A 37 -13.49 -4.55 1.39
N GLY A 38 -14.09 -5.75 1.37
CA GLY A 38 -13.41 -6.97 0.90
C GLY A 38 -12.97 -6.89 -0.57
N SER A 39 -13.77 -6.24 -1.43
CA SER A 39 -13.44 -6.06 -2.85
C SER A 39 -12.30 -5.06 -3.07
N GLY A 40 -12.29 -3.95 -2.34
CA GLY A 40 -11.19 -2.98 -2.34
C GLY A 40 -9.90 -3.59 -1.82
N MET A 41 -9.99 -4.33 -0.70
CA MET A 41 -8.86 -5.08 -0.14
C MET A 41 -8.28 -6.08 -1.15
N THR A 42 -9.13 -6.86 -1.82
CA THR A 42 -8.69 -7.81 -2.86
C THR A 42 -7.97 -7.11 -4.02
N ALA A 43 -8.44 -5.95 -4.44
CA ALA A 43 -7.81 -5.18 -5.51
C ALA A 43 -6.41 -4.70 -5.11
N LEU A 44 -6.26 -4.16 -3.90
CA LEU A 44 -4.97 -3.72 -3.35
C LEU A 44 -3.98 -4.88 -3.23
N LEU A 45 -4.42 -6.03 -2.71
CA LEU A 45 -3.57 -7.22 -2.60
C LEU A 45 -3.11 -7.71 -3.98
N ARG A 46 -3.98 -7.67 -5.00
CA ARG A 46 -3.62 -8.00 -6.39
C ARG A 46 -2.63 -7.01 -7.02
N GLN A 47 -2.64 -5.76 -6.57
CA GLN A 47 -1.64 -4.75 -6.97
C GLN A 47 -0.29 -4.94 -6.28
N GLY A 48 -0.17 -5.88 -5.34
CA GLY A 48 1.07 -6.21 -4.65
C GLY A 48 1.26 -5.48 -3.31
N VAL A 49 0.21 -4.89 -2.75
CA VAL A 49 0.25 -4.35 -1.39
C VAL A 49 0.54 -5.49 -0.41
N ASP A 50 1.51 -5.28 0.49
CA ASP A 50 1.86 -6.28 1.50
C ASP A 50 0.68 -6.51 2.46
N PRO A 51 0.15 -7.73 2.60
CA PRO A 51 -0.93 -8.03 3.55
C PRO A 51 -0.53 -7.76 5.02
N ASN A 52 0.77 -7.67 5.32
CA ASN A 52 1.30 -7.31 6.64
C ASN A 52 1.51 -5.80 6.81
N THR A 53 1.00 -4.98 5.88
CA THR A 53 1.01 -3.52 6.00
C THR A 53 0.50 -3.09 7.38
N ARG A 54 1.24 -2.17 8.00
CA ARG A 54 0.99 -1.67 9.35
C ARG A 54 0.39 -0.28 9.29
N ASP A 55 -0.51 0.02 10.24
CA ASP A 55 -0.96 1.39 10.45
C ASP A 55 0.18 2.27 11.00
N PRO A 56 0.00 3.60 11.11
CA PRO A 56 1.02 4.50 11.66
C PRO A 56 1.47 4.20 13.10
N ARG A 57 0.71 3.39 13.85
CA ARG A 57 1.05 2.93 15.20
C ARG A 57 1.82 1.60 15.18
N GLY A 58 2.08 1.04 14.01
CA GLY A 58 2.77 -0.23 13.84
C GLY A 58 1.86 -1.46 13.97
N VAL A 59 0.54 -1.27 14.00
CA VAL A 59 -0.46 -2.35 14.16
C VAL A 59 -0.66 -3.04 12.81
N PRO A 60 -0.46 -4.37 12.71
CA PRO A 60 -0.73 -5.11 11.48
C PRO A 60 -2.19 -5.01 11.03
N GLY A 61 -2.42 -4.85 9.73
CA GLY A 61 -3.76 -4.62 9.19
C GLY A 61 -4.77 -5.74 9.47
N LEU A 62 -4.37 -7.01 9.45
CA LEU A 62 -5.26 -8.12 9.82
C LEU A 62 -5.78 -7.99 11.27
N TYR A 63 -4.90 -7.64 12.20
CA TYR A 63 -5.30 -7.42 13.59
C TYR A 63 -6.27 -6.24 13.70
N LEU A 64 -5.99 -5.14 13.00
CA LEU A 64 -6.88 -3.98 12.97
C LEU A 64 -8.26 -4.34 12.43
N ALA A 65 -8.34 -5.11 11.34
CA ALA A 65 -9.62 -5.53 10.75
C ALA A 65 -10.45 -6.39 11.72
N LEU A 66 -9.82 -7.30 12.46
CA LEU A 66 -10.50 -8.09 13.48
C LEU A 66 -10.96 -7.23 14.67
N GLN A 67 -10.15 -6.25 15.09
CA GLN A 67 -10.49 -5.34 16.17
C GLN A 67 -11.70 -4.45 15.82
N GLU A 68 -11.77 -3.97 14.58
CA GLU A 68 -12.86 -3.10 14.08
C GLU A 68 -14.12 -3.89 13.68
N GLY A 69 -14.04 -5.23 13.63
CA GLY A 69 -15.15 -6.08 13.17
C GLY A 69 -15.33 -6.09 11.65
N SER A 70 -14.32 -5.66 10.90
CA SER A 70 -14.29 -5.62 9.44
C SER A 70 -14.01 -7.01 8.85
N LEU A 71 -15.02 -7.88 8.92
CA LEU A 71 -14.86 -9.29 8.61
C LEU A 71 -14.65 -9.57 7.12
N ASP A 72 -15.19 -8.75 6.22
CA ASP A 72 -15.04 -8.96 4.78
C ASP A 72 -13.64 -8.52 4.31
N ALA A 73 -13.11 -7.43 4.86
CA ALA A 73 -11.71 -7.07 4.68
C ALA A 73 -10.76 -8.14 5.28
N ALA A 74 -11.06 -8.64 6.49
CA ALA A 74 -10.25 -9.68 7.12
C ALA A 74 -10.21 -10.98 6.32
N LYS A 75 -11.37 -11.43 5.79
CA LYS A 75 -11.45 -12.58 4.90
C LYS A 75 -10.61 -12.39 3.64
N ALA A 76 -10.64 -11.19 3.04
CA ALA A 76 -9.86 -10.89 1.84
C ALA A 76 -8.35 -10.95 2.09
N ILE A 77 -7.88 -10.55 3.29
CA ILE A 77 -6.47 -10.66 3.68
C ILE A 77 -6.02 -12.13 3.85
N LEU A 78 -6.93 -13.01 4.27
CA LEU A 78 -6.65 -14.43 4.55
C LEU A 78 -6.80 -15.36 3.34
N ALA A 79 -7.40 -14.88 2.25
CA ALA A 79 -7.72 -15.65 1.05
C ALA A 79 -6.49 -15.83 0.14
#